data_AF-A0ABD6C4L3-F1
#
_entry.id   AF-A0ABD6C4L3-F1
#
_cell.length_a   1.000
_cell.length_b   1.000
_cell.length_c   1.000
_cell.angle_alpha   90.00
_cell.angle_beta   90.00
_cell.angle_gamma   90.00
#
_symmetry.space_group_name_H-M   'P 1'
#
loop_
_entity.id
_entity.type
_entity.pdbx_description
1 polymer ?
#
loop_
_entity_poly.entity_id
_entity_poly.type
_entity_poly.pdbx_seq_one_letter_code
_entity_poly.pdbx_strand_id
1 'polypeptide(L)'
;MPSQIESISPLGVGLGIGVAIVAVALVGLDYYQPAPAALIATVLLAFAVALHGVKPFGESIAYHLLQAAAFAVWGTIVIITDDLTFIPAVFVVIGLIGVLNYGWQAVQRGIWTPTT
;
A
#
# COMPACT_ATOMS: atom_id res chain seq x y z
N MET A 1 8.74 -10.81 -28.32
CA MET A 1 8.00 -9.81 -27.49
C MET A 1 7.50 -10.55 -26.27
N PRO A 2 8.00 -10.26 -25.06
CA PRO A 2 7.49 -10.92 -23.87
C PRO A 2 6.01 -10.55 -23.70
N SER A 3 5.18 -11.53 -23.38
CA SER A 3 3.74 -11.30 -23.18
C SER A 3 3.52 -10.47 -21.91
N GLN A 4 2.54 -9.57 -21.89
CA GLN A 4 2.22 -8.70 -20.73
C GLN A 4 1.92 -9.48 -19.44
N ILE A 5 1.65 -10.78 -19.56
CA ILE A 5 1.41 -11.70 -18.44
C ILE A 5 2.71 -12.00 -17.69
N GLU A 6 3.86 -11.92 -18.35
CA GLU A 6 5.19 -12.15 -17.78
C GLU A 6 5.69 -10.95 -16.95
N SER A 7 5.08 -9.77 -17.13
CA SER A 7 5.42 -8.54 -16.38
C SER A 7 4.57 -8.33 -15.14
N ILE A 8 3.68 -9.27 -14.78
CA ILE A 8 2.80 -9.19 -13.61
C ILE A 8 3.18 -10.30 -12.64
N SER A 9 3.70 -9.95 -11.47
CA SER A 9 3.95 -10.94 -10.40
C SER A 9 2.63 -11.35 -9.73
N PRO A 10 2.17 -12.61 -9.87
CA PRO A 10 0.88 -13.04 -9.30
C PRO A 10 0.86 -12.98 -7.78
N LEU A 11 2.02 -13.14 -7.15
CA LEU A 11 2.20 -13.24 -5.70
C LEU A 11 2.06 -11.88 -5.02
N GLY A 12 2.59 -10.82 -5.64
CA GLY A 12 2.42 -9.44 -5.16
C GLY A 12 0.98 -8.93 -5.29
N VAL A 13 0.32 -9.28 -6.39
CA VAL A 13 -1.10 -8.99 -6.62
C VAL A 13 -1.99 -9.75 -5.63
N GLY A 14 -1.66 -11.02 -5.34
CA GLY A 14 -2.43 -11.86 -4.42
C GLY A 14 -2.46 -11.34 -2.97
N LEU A 15 -1.37 -10.74 -2.48
CA LEU A 15 -1.33 -10.14 -1.15
C LEU A 15 -2.19 -8.86 -1.06
N GLY A 16 -2.14 -7.99 -2.09
CA GLY A 16 -3.00 -6.81 -2.15
C GLY A 16 -4.48 -7.15 -2.26
N ILE A 17 -4.81 -8.16 -3.07
CA ILE A 17 -6.16 -8.70 -3.19
C ILE A 17 -6.62 -9.32 -1.86
N GLY A 18 -5.75 -10.06 -1.16
CA GLY A 18 -6.08 -10.66 0.14
C GLY A 18 -6.47 -9.62 1.19
N VAL A 19 -5.70 -8.52 1.28
CA VAL A 19 -6.02 -7.39 2.18
C VAL A 19 -7.35 -6.73 1.79
N ALA A 20 -7.60 -6.53 0.50
CA ALA A 20 -8.85 -5.96 0.01
C ALA A 20 -10.06 -6.87 0.29
N ILE A 21 -9.93 -8.18 0.09
CA ILE A 21 -10.98 -9.17 0.36
C ILE A 21 -11.32 -9.21 1.84
N VAL A 22 -10.31 -9.23 2.72
CA VAL A 22 -10.54 -9.22 4.18
C VAL A 22 -11.24 -7.94 4.61
N ALA A 23 -10.83 -6.78 4.07
CA ALA A 23 -11.49 -5.50 4.35
C ALA A 23 -12.95 -5.50 3.87
N VAL A 24 -13.22 -5.97 2.65
CA VAL A 24 -14.59 -6.05 2.10
C VAL A 24 -15.46 -7.04 2.88
N ALA A 25 -14.90 -8.18 3.32
CA ALA A 25 -15.62 -9.17 4.11
C ALA A 25 -16.02 -8.62 5.48
N LEU A 26 -15.13 -7.87 6.14
CA LEU A 26 -15.43 -7.24 7.44
C LEU A 26 -16.55 -6.19 7.35
N VAL A 27 -16.60 -5.44 6.24
CA VAL A 27 -17.66 -4.46 5.97
C VAL A 27 -18.97 -5.16 5.56
N GLY A 28 -18.90 -6.16 4.68
CA GLY A 28 -20.08 -6.86 4.16
C GLY A 28 -20.80 -7.74 5.19
N LEU A 29 -20.11 -8.12 6.28
CA LEU A 29 -20.67 -8.89 7.40
C LEU A 29 -21.23 -8.00 8.52
N ASP A 30 -21.31 -6.68 8.31
CA ASP A 30 -21.81 -5.69 9.29
C ASP A 30 -21.04 -5.68 10.63
N TYR A 31 -19.83 -6.27 10.64
CA TYR A 31 -18.96 -6.33 11.81
C TYR A 31 -18.19 -5.02 12.02
N TYR A 32 -18.12 -4.20 10.97
CA TYR A 32 -17.38 -2.94 10.94
C TYR A 32 -18.00 -2.00 9.89
N GLN A 33 -18.45 -0.83 10.31
CA GLN A 33 -18.94 0.23 9.42
C GLN A 33 -17.92 1.37 9.37
N PRO A 34 -16.92 1.29 8.47
CA PRO A 34 -15.90 2.32 8.38
C PRO A 34 -16.50 3.65 7.97
N ALA A 35 -15.92 4.75 8.44
CA ALA A 35 -16.24 6.05 7.89
C ALA A 35 -15.93 6.05 6.37
N PRO A 36 -16.69 6.82 5.55
CA PRO A 36 -16.46 6.86 4.10
C PRO A 36 -15.00 7.18 3.73
N ALA A 37 -14.33 8.01 4.51
CA ALA A 37 -12.91 8.35 4.31
C ALA A 37 -11.98 7.14 4.54
N ALA A 38 -12.21 6.33 5.59
CA ALA A 38 -11.45 5.11 5.84
C ALA A 38 -11.65 4.08 4.73
N LEU A 39 -12.87 3.96 4.20
CA LEU A 39 -13.16 3.07 3.07
C LEU A 39 -12.41 3.52 1.80
N ILE A 40 -12.47 4.81 1.45
CA ILE A 40 -11.73 5.36 0.30
C ILE A 40 -10.23 5.14 0.47
N ALA A 41 -9.67 5.43 1.65
CA ALA A 41 -8.26 5.24 1.93
C ALA A 41 -7.86 3.76 1.77
N THR A 42 -8.71 2.83 2.20
CA THR A 42 -8.47 1.38 2.09
C THR A 42 -8.44 0.94 0.63
N VAL A 43 -9.37 1.44 -0.19
CA VAL A 43 -9.40 1.17 -1.63
C VAL A 43 -8.14 1.70 -2.30
N LEU A 44 -7.73 2.93 -1.99
CA LEU A 44 -6.50 3.52 -2.53
C LEU A 44 -5.25 2.74 -2.12
N LEU A 45 -5.20 2.27 -0.87
CA LEU A 45 -4.11 1.42 -0.40
C LEU A 45 -4.07 0.10 -1.16
N ALA A 46 -5.22 -0.55 -1.38
CA ALA A 46 -5.29 -1.78 -2.15
C ALA A 46 -4.77 -1.58 -3.59
N PHE A 47 -5.12 -0.47 -4.24
CA PHE A 47 -4.56 -0.11 -5.54
C PHE A 47 -3.05 0.09 -5.47
N ALA A 48 -2.54 0.82 -4.47
CA ALA A 48 -1.11 1.03 -4.29
C ALA A 48 -0.36 -0.30 -4.14
N VAL A 49 -0.89 -1.26 -3.38
CA VAL A 49 -0.28 -2.59 -3.23
C VAL A 49 -0.37 -3.40 -4.52
N ALA A 50 -1.48 -3.32 -5.26
CA ALA A 50 -1.61 -4.02 -6.53
C ALA A 50 -0.58 -3.56 -7.57
N LEU A 51 -0.15 -2.30 -7.52
CA LEU A 51 0.91 -1.77 -8.40
C LEU A 51 2.26 -2.46 -8.18
N HIS A 52 2.49 -3.17 -7.07
CA HIS A 52 3.70 -3.98 -6.87
C HIS A 52 3.89 -5.01 -7.98
N GLY A 53 2.77 -5.53 -8.51
CA GLY A 53 2.80 -6.53 -9.57
C GLY A 53 3.37 -5.99 -10.88
N VAL A 54 3.32 -4.68 -11.12
CA VAL A 54 3.62 -4.08 -12.42
C VAL A 54 5.12 -3.89 -12.60
N LYS A 55 5.78 -4.72 -13.41
CA LYS A 55 7.21 -4.54 -13.74
C LYS A 55 7.43 -3.51 -14.86
N PRO A 56 8.50 -2.68 -14.81
CA PRO A 56 9.53 -2.61 -13.75
C PRO A 56 9.16 -1.70 -12.57
N PHE A 57 7.98 -1.07 -12.59
CA PHE A 57 7.58 -0.09 -11.58
C PHE A 57 7.62 -0.64 -10.15
N GLY A 58 7.05 -1.83 -9.92
CA GLY A 58 6.95 -2.48 -8.62
C GLY A 58 8.28 -2.83 -7.95
N GLU A 59 9.39 -2.76 -8.69
CA GLU A 59 10.76 -2.98 -8.20
C GLU A 59 11.50 -1.66 -7.93
N SER A 60 10.91 -0.51 -8.30
CA SER A 60 11.54 0.80 -8.20
C SER A 60 11.40 1.44 -6.81
N ILE A 61 12.35 2.32 -6.48
CA ILE A 61 12.25 3.18 -5.29
C ILE A 61 10.97 4.01 -5.30
N ALA A 62 10.51 4.48 -6.46
CA ALA A 62 9.27 5.24 -6.60
C ALA A 62 8.05 4.45 -6.12
N TYR A 63 7.97 3.16 -6.46
CA TYR A 63 6.90 2.29 -5.97
C TYR A 63 6.97 2.11 -4.45
N HIS A 64 8.16 1.80 -3.91
CA HIS A 64 8.31 1.60 -2.48
C HIS A 64 8.03 2.87 -1.67
N LEU A 65 8.37 4.04 -2.22
CA LEU A 65 8.03 5.34 -1.66
C LEU A 65 6.51 5.59 -1.68
N LEU A 66 5.85 5.27 -2.80
CA LEU A 66 4.39 5.36 -2.92
C LEU A 66 3.69 4.43 -1.92
N GLN A 67 4.15 3.18 -1.79
CA GLN A 67 3.58 2.22 -0.86
C GLN A 67 3.75 2.67 0.60
N ALA A 68 4.93 3.17 0.95
CA ALA A 68 5.20 3.69 2.29
C ALA A 68 4.32 4.90 2.63
N ALA A 69 4.16 5.83 1.68
CA ALA A 69 3.27 6.96 1.82
C ALA A 69 1.80 6.52 1.95
N ALA A 70 1.37 5.54 1.14
CA ALA A 70 0.01 5.00 1.20
C ALA A 70 -0.30 4.37 2.56
N PHE A 71 0.64 3.61 3.15
CA PHE A 71 0.48 3.07 4.51
C PHE A 71 0.38 4.17 5.57
N ALA A 72 1.21 5.21 5.49
CA ALA A 72 1.16 6.32 6.44
C ALA A 72 -0.16 7.10 6.35
N VAL A 73 -0.62 7.39 5.14
CA VAL A 73 -1.88 8.11 4.90
C VAL A 73 -3.08 7.26 5.33
N TRP A 74 -3.14 5.99 4.94
CA TRP A 74 -4.21 5.08 5.34
C TRP A 74 -4.31 4.96 6.86
N GLY A 75 -3.19 4.67 7.53
CA GLY A 75 -3.18 4.50 8.97
C GLY A 75 -3.63 5.77 9.70
N THR A 76 -3.20 6.95 9.21
CA THR A 76 -3.61 8.24 9.78
C THR A 76 -5.12 8.49 9.62
N ILE A 77 -5.67 8.20 8.44
CA ILE A 77 -7.11 8.38 8.18
C ILE A 77 -7.93 7.48 9.10
N VAL A 78 -7.58 6.18 9.19
CA VAL A 78 -8.32 5.23 10.03
C VAL A 78 -8.27 5.60 11.52
N ILE A 79 -7.12 6.09 12.02
CA ILE A 79 -7.01 6.58 13.41
C ILE A 79 -7.96 7.75 13.66
N ILE A 80 -8.04 8.70 12.72
CA ILE A 80 -8.82 9.93 12.91
C ILE A 80 -10.33 9.66 12.78
N THR A 81 -10.74 8.69 11.97
CA THR A 81 -12.16 8.50 11.64
C THR A 81 -12.83 7.35 12.38
N ASP A 82 -12.10 6.31 12.74
CA ASP A 82 -12.69 5.04 13.18
C ASP A 82 -12.21 4.58 14.57
N ASP A 83 -11.43 5.40 15.29
CA ASP A 83 -10.89 5.14 16.65
C ASP A 83 -10.14 3.79 16.83
N LEU A 84 -9.79 3.12 15.72
CA LEU A 84 -8.96 1.92 15.68
C LEU A 84 -7.49 2.32 15.79
N THR A 85 -6.87 2.06 16.93
CA THR A 85 -5.57 2.68 17.25
C THR A 85 -4.37 1.79 16.97
N PHE A 86 -4.38 0.50 17.32
CA PHE A 86 -3.14 -0.28 17.30
C PHE A 86 -2.63 -0.62 15.89
N ILE A 87 -3.43 -1.32 15.07
CA ILE A 87 -3.02 -1.76 13.73
C ILE A 87 -2.71 -0.55 12.83
N PRO A 88 -3.60 0.45 12.71
CA PRO A 88 -3.32 1.65 11.92
C PRO A 88 -2.07 2.40 12.37
N ALA A 89 -1.81 2.51 13.68
CA ALA A 89 -0.59 3.16 14.19
C ALA A 89 0.69 2.43 13.77
N VAL A 90 0.69 1.09 13.75
CA VAL A 90 1.83 0.31 13.23
C VAL A 90 2.07 0.64 11.75
N PHE A 91 1.02 0.71 10.94
CA PHE A 91 1.14 1.10 9.53
C PHE A 91 1.63 2.54 9.35
N VAL A 92 1.22 3.48 10.21
CA VAL A 92 1.76 4.84 10.22
C VAL A 92 3.27 4.83 10.46
N VAL A 93 3.71 4.15 11.52
CA VAL A 93 5.13 4.10 11.90
C VAL A 93 5.97 3.45 10.79
N ILE A 94 5.54 2.29 10.27
CA ILE A 94 6.25 1.60 9.18
C ILE A 94 6.25 2.45 7.92
N GLY A 95 5.13 3.09 7.58
CA GLY A 95 5.00 3.98 6.43
C GLY A 95 5.96 5.17 6.53
N LEU A 96 6.06 5.82 7.69
CA LEU A 96 7.00 6.93 7.90
C LEU A 96 8.45 6.48 7.80
N ILE A 97 8.81 5.33 8.39
CA ILE A 97 10.16 4.75 8.26
C ILE A 97 10.47 4.46 6.79
N GLY A 98 9.51 3.88 6.05
CA GLY A 98 9.64 3.63 4.63
C GLY A 98 9.84 4.91 3.83
N VAL A 99 9.06 5.96 4.08
CA VAL A 99 9.19 7.27 3.40
C VAL A 99 10.58 7.86 3.64
N LEU A 100 11.09 7.80 4.87
CA LEU A 100 12.43 8.28 5.18
C LEU A 100 13.51 7.48 4.45
N ASN A 101 13.43 6.15 4.50
CA ASN A 101 14.42 5.27 3.88
C ASN A 101 14.42 5.38 2.35
N TYR A 102 13.26 5.21 1.72
CA TYR A 102 13.13 5.27 0.26
C TYR A 102 13.27 6.69 -0.28
N GLY A 103 12.87 7.71 0.48
CA GLY A 103 13.13 9.11 0.14
C GLY A 103 14.62 9.42 0.13
N TRP A 104 15.36 8.92 1.12
CA TRP A 104 16.82 9.01 1.13
C TRP A 104 17.46 8.28 -0.07
N GLN A 105 17.02 7.05 -0.36
CA GLN A 105 17.50 6.30 -1.52
C GLN A 105 17.17 7.00 -2.84
N ALA A 106 16.00 7.62 -2.97
CA ALA A 106 15.59 8.39 -4.14
C ALA A 106 16.52 9.58 -4.39
N VAL A 107 16.93 10.28 -3.33
CA VAL A 107 17.89 11.40 -3.43
C VAL A 107 19.28 10.90 -3.87
N GLN A 108 19.72 9.75 -3.34
CA GLN A 108 21.05 9.23 -3.64
C GLN A 108 21.18 8.54 -5.00
N ARG A 109 20.16 7.78 -5.40
CA ARG A 109 20.22 6.85 -6.53
C ARG A 109 19.23 7.18 -7.65
N GLY A 110 18.32 8.12 -7.44
CA GLY A 110 17.21 8.43 -8.34
C GLY A 110 15.96 7.57 -8.09
N ILE A 111 14.78 8.14 -8.30
CA ILE A 111 13.47 7.51 -7.98
C ILE A 111 13.14 6.26 -8.80
N TRP A 112 13.68 6.15 -10.01
CA TRP A 112 13.39 5.02 -10.92
C TRP A 112 14.34 3.84 -10.72
N THR A 113 15.31 3.97 -9.84
CA THR A 113 16.31 2.92 -9.60
C THR A 113 15.64 1.75 -8.86
N PRO A 114 15.88 0.50 -9.28
CA PRO A 114 15.40 -0.68 -8.57
C PRO A 114 15.98 -0.76 -7.16
N THR A 115 15.21 -1.26 -6.20
CA THR A 115 15.69 -1.53 -4.83
C THR A 115 16.37 -2.90 -4.68
N THR A 116 16.46 -3.68 -5.77
CA THR A 116 17.12 -4.99 -5.86
C THR A 116 18.55 -4.87 -6.36
#